data_AF-A0A2D8BDX8-F1
#
_entry.id   AF-A0A2D8BDX8-F1
#
_cell.length_a   1.000
_cell.length_b   1.000
_cell.length_c   1.000
_cell.angle_alpha   90.00
_cell.angle_beta   90.00
_cell.angle_gamma   90.00
#
_symmetry.space_group_name_H-M   'P 1'
#
loop_
_entity.id
_entity.type
_entity.pdbx_description
1 polymer ?
#
loop_
_entity_poly.entity_id
_entity_poly.type
_entity_poly.pdbx_seq_one_letter_code
_entity_poly.pdbx_strand_id
1 'polypeptide(L)'
;MTDRLTATTAPYTIGVPPFRPGEEADFGGAFKEQPGDLWRPDPATCTADDSAPHARGLLRVLNDAGEAKGEWDPKLDASELIQGLEYMMRLRIFDDRMIKMQRTGKLSFYMRSFGEEAVAIAQTMALENQDWVFPSYRQPGAQFVRGRDMVSMICHCIGNTEDNVRGRQMPVHYTYKEGRFISISSPVGTQFSQAVGVAMASAYQKKDEVCISWLGDGTSAQGDYHYALNFASTFKPPVILNVVNNQWAISTHA
;
A
#
# COMPACT_ATOMS: atom_id res chain seq x y z
N MET A 1 31.51 16.08 -43.11
CA MET A 1 30.55 15.65 -42.07
C MET A 1 31.38 15.38 -40.83
N THR A 2 31.19 16.15 -39.77
CA THR A 2 31.94 16.01 -38.52
C THR A 2 31.56 14.69 -37.85
N ASP A 3 32.57 13.88 -37.53
CA ASP A 3 32.42 12.63 -36.78
C ASP A 3 31.69 12.93 -35.46
N ARG A 4 30.49 12.37 -35.30
CA ARG A 4 29.78 12.44 -34.02
C ARG A 4 30.56 11.60 -33.02
N LEU A 5 31.28 12.25 -32.12
CA LEU A 5 31.88 11.62 -30.95
C LEU A 5 30.76 10.97 -30.12
N THR A 6 30.73 9.64 -30.07
CA THR A 6 29.91 8.89 -29.11
C THR A 6 30.38 9.23 -27.71
N ALA A 7 29.50 9.83 -26.90
CA ALA A 7 29.81 10.34 -25.57
C ALA A 7 30.25 9.26 -24.57
N THR A 8 29.99 7.98 -24.86
CA THR A 8 30.41 6.85 -24.04
C THR A 8 30.71 5.64 -24.95
N THR A 9 31.67 4.81 -24.55
CA THR A 9 31.95 3.50 -25.17
C THR A 9 31.41 2.33 -24.34
N ALA A 10 30.86 2.60 -23.15
CA ALA A 10 30.28 1.60 -22.28
C ALA A 10 28.80 1.36 -22.66
N PRO A 11 28.36 0.10 -22.77
CA PRO A 11 26.97 -0.21 -23.09
C PRO A 11 26.04 0.22 -21.96
N TYR A 12 24.86 0.76 -22.32
CA TYR A 12 23.79 1.00 -21.35
C TYR A 12 23.25 -0.35 -20.85
N THR A 13 23.08 -0.46 -19.52
CA THR A 13 22.41 -1.62 -18.92
C THR A 13 20.93 -1.30 -18.76
N ILE A 14 20.06 -2.14 -19.30
CA ILE A 14 18.61 -2.02 -19.18
C ILE A 14 18.13 -3.20 -18.34
N GLY A 15 17.41 -2.92 -17.25
CA GLY A 15 16.78 -3.95 -16.42
C GLY A 15 15.77 -4.75 -17.25
N VAL A 16 15.84 -6.07 -17.15
CA VAL A 16 14.88 -6.98 -17.79
C VAL A 16 14.19 -7.81 -16.72
N PRO A 17 12.89 -8.08 -16.84
CA PRO A 17 12.22 -9.01 -15.94
C PRO A 17 12.89 -10.40 -16.08
N PRO A 18 12.88 -11.19 -15.00
CA PRO A 18 13.50 -12.51 -15.01
C PRO A 18 12.80 -13.48 -15.97
N PHE A 19 11.50 -13.28 -16.22
CA PHE A 19 10.70 -14.12 -17.11
C PHE A 19 9.76 -13.29 -18.00
N ARG A 20 9.40 -13.85 -19.16
CA ARG A 20 8.53 -13.26 -20.20
C ARG A 20 7.36 -14.17 -20.56
N PRO A 21 6.33 -13.65 -21.26
CA PRO A 21 5.21 -14.48 -21.73
C PRO A 21 5.70 -15.67 -22.56
N GLY A 22 5.34 -16.89 -22.15
CA GLY A 22 5.77 -18.14 -22.76
C GLY A 22 6.90 -18.85 -22.01
N GLU A 23 7.53 -18.19 -21.04
CA GLU A 23 8.51 -18.79 -20.12
C GLU A 23 7.81 -19.25 -18.83
N GLU A 24 8.39 -20.27 -18.19
CA GLU A 24 7.98 -20.69 -16.85
C GLU A 24 8.61 -19.76 -15.82
N ALA A 25 7.78 -19.12 -14.99
CA ALA A 25 8.28 -18.22 -13.97
C ALA A 25 8.83 -19.00 -12.77
N ASP A 26 10.07 -18.69 -12.36
CA ASP A 26 10.71 -19.23 -11.16
C ASP A 26 11.06 -18.11 -10.18
N PHE A 27 10.30 -18.03 -9.09
CA PHE A 27 10.51 -17.05 -8.02
C PHE A 27 11.41 -17.56 -6.91
N GLY A 28 12.13 -18.67 -7.13
CA GLY A 28 13.05 -19.25 -6.18
C GLY A 28 12.33 -20.06 -5.09
N GLY A 29 11.72 -21.19 -5.46
CA GLY A 29 11.29 -22.24 -4.52
C GLY A 29 10.51 -21.76 -3.27
N ALA A 30 10.69 -22.47 -2.16
CA ALA A 30 10.14 -22.04 -0.86
C ALA A 30 10.94 -20.86 -0.31
N PHE A 31 10.26 -19.95 0.42
CA PHE A 31 10.92 -18.85 1.12
C PHE A 31 12.04 -19.40 2.01
N LYS A 32 13.23 -18.82 1.87
CA LYS A 32 14.37 -19.18 2.71
C LYS A 32 14.17 -18.64 4.12
N GLU A 33 13.54 -17.49 4.22
CA GLU A 33 13.22 -16.78 5.44
C GLU A 33 12.12 -17.51 6.22
N GLN A 34 12.43 -17.82 7.46
CA GLN A 34 11.57 -18.53 8.39
C GLN A 34 11.02 -17.58 9.45
N PRO A 35 9.83 -17.86 10.02
CA PRO A 35 9.37 -17.16 11.20
C PRO A 35 10.38 -17.23 12.34
N GLY A 36 10.71 -16.06 12.92
CA GLY A 36 11.69 -15.93 14.00
C GLY A 36 13.10 -15.55 13.56
N ASP A 37 13.40 -15.50 12.25
CA ASP A 37 14.69 -15.02 11.74
C ASP A 37 14.97 -13.56 12.10
N LEU A 38 13.91 -12.76 12.25
CA LEU A 38 13.97 -11.36 12.68
C LEU A 38 13.27 -11.20 14.04
N TRP A 39 13.98 -10.64 15.02
CA TRP A 39 13.47 -10.35 16.36
C TRP A 39 12.47 -9.18 16.32
N ARG A 40 11.69 -9.01 17.39
CA ARG A 40 10.80 -7.86 17.55
C ARG A 40 11.48 -6.77 18.40
N PRO A 41 11.99 -5.68 17.81
CA PRO A 41 12.59 -4.60 18.59
C PRO A 41 11.54 -3.87 19.42
N ASP A 42 11.97 -3.28 20.54
CA ASP A 42 11.11 -2.40 21.34
C ASP A 42 10.89 -1.08 20.57
N PRO A 43 9.64 -0.76 20.16
CA PRO A 43 9.37 0.43 19.36
C PRO A 43 9.69 1.75 20.10
N ALA A 44 9.76 1.74 21.43
CA ALA A 44 10.06 2.95 22.21
C ALA A 44 11.56 3.28 22.22
N THR A 45 12.43 2.28 22.03
CA THR A 45 13.89 2.44 22.13
C THR A 45 14.65 2.08 20.86
N CYS A 46 13.98 1.46 19.87
CA CYS A 46 14.58 1.07 18.60
C CYS A 46 15.17 2.27 17.87
N THR A 47 16.39 2.11 17.36
CA THR A 47 17.05 3.05 16.46
C THR A 47 16.95 2.56 15.01
N ALA A 48 17.34 3.41 14.06
CA ALA A 48 17.40 3.01 12.65
C ALA A 48 18.39 1.86 12.42
N ASP A 49 19.53 1.85 13.12
CA ASP A 49 20.56 0.83 12.98
C ASP A 49 20.07 -0.54 13.48
N ASP A 50 19.26 -0.57 14.55
CA ASP A 50 18.65 -1.80 15.05
C ASP A 50 17.73 -2.45 14.00
N SER A 51 17.12 -1.65 13.12
CA SER A 51 16.23 -2.15 12.05
C SER A 51 16.94 -2.53 10.74
N ALA A 52 18.26 -2.37 10.66
CA ALA A 52 19.01 -2.63 9.42
C ALA A 52 18.89 -4.10 8.92
N PRO A 53 18.86 -5.13 9.79
CA PRO A 53 18.60 -6.50 9.34
C PRO A 53 17.19 -6.68 8.78
N HIS A 54 16.17 -6.03 9.38
CA HIS A 54 14.78 -6.10 8.93
C HIS A 54 14.60 -5.49 7.53
N ALA A 55 15.36 -4.45 7.20
CA ALA A 55 15.31 -3.81 5.88
C ALA A 55 15.82 -4.72 4.73
N ARG A 56 16.53 -5.81 5.05
CA ARG A 56 17.10 -6.76 4.06
C ARG A 56 16.57 -8.18 4.22
N GLY A 57 15.74 -8.43 5.21
CA GLY A 57 15.12 -9.73 5.48
C GLY A 57 13.61 -9.71 5.20
N LEU A 58 12.93 -10.77 5.61
CA LEU A 58 11.47 -10.88 5.53
C LEU A 58 10.90 -11.18 6.91
N LEU A 59 10.10 -10.26 7.43
CA LEU A 59 9.32 -10.50 8.64
C LEU A 59 8.14 -11.40 8.29
N ARG A 60 8.11 -12.58 8.91
CA ARG A 60 7.09 -13.60 8.67
C ARG A 60 6.63 -14.22 9.99
N VAL A 61 5.31 -14.43 10.14
CA VAL A 61 4.72 -15.06 11.33
C VAL A 61 4.23 -16.48 11.04
N LEU A 62 3.48 -16.66 9.96
CA LEU A 62 2.95 -17.97 9.57
C LEU A 62 4.00 -18.75 8.80
N ASN A 63 4.35 -19.97 9.24
CA ASN A 63 5.19 -20.88 8.48
C ASN A 63 4.43 -21.54 7.30
N ASP A 64 5.09 -22.44 6.56
CA ASP A 64 4.48 -23.11 5.39
C ASP A 64 3.33 -24.08 5.77
N ALA A 65 3.26 -24.47 7.04
CA ALA A 65 2.16 -25.27 7.59
C ALA A 65 1.00 -24.41 8.13
N GLY A 66 1.10 -23.07 8.04
CA GLY A 66 0.08 -22.14 8.53
C GLY A 66 0.11 -21.91 10.04
N GLU A 67 1.19 -22.32 10.73
CA GLU A 67 1.35 -22.13 12.17
C GLU A 67 2.02 -20.78 12.47
N ALA A 68 1.49 -20.05 13.45
CA ALA A 68 2.11 -18.82 13.95
C ALA A 68 3.35 -19.13 14.81
N LYS A 69 4.46 -18.47 14.52
CA LYS A 69 5.76 -18.66 15.19
C LYS A 69 6.50 -17.32 15.33
N GLY A 70 7.52 -17.32 16.19
CA GLY A 70 8.38 -16.16 16.44
C GLY A 70 7.77 -15.09 17.34
N GLU A 71 8.56 -14.07 17.67
CA GLU A 71 8.18 -12.96 18.57
C GLU A 71 7.16 -11.99 17.96
N TRP A 72 7.00 -12.06 16.64
CA TRP A 72 6.06 -11.24 15.89
C TRP A 72 4.63 -11.79 15.88
N ASP A 73 4.40 -12.99 16.42
CA ASP A 73 3.04 -13.51 16.61
C ASP A 73 2.24 -12.56 17.51
N PRO A 74 1.22 -11.85 16.98
CA PRO A 74 0.48 -10.84 17.72
C PRO A 74 -0.46 -11.44 18.77
N LYS A 75 -0.66 -12.77 18.80
CA LYS A 75 -1.58 -13.46 19.72
C LYS A 75 -3.02 -12.96 19.61
N LEU A 76 -3.43 -12.55 18.41
CA LEU A 76 -4.80 -12.15 18.10
C LEU A 76 -5.76 -13.31 18.34
N ASP A 77 -6.97 -12.98 18.78
CA ASP A 77 -8.00 -13.99 18.93
C ASP A 77 -8.57 -14.44 17.56
N ALA A 78 -9.26 -15.57 17.55
CA ALA A 78 -9.84 -16.09 16.32
C ALA A 78 -10.91 -15.15 15.73
N SER A 79 -11.59 -14.36 16.55
CA SER A 79 -12.65 -13.45 16.10
C SER A 79 -12.10 -12.25 15.35
N GLU A 80 -10.96 -11.70 15.78
CA GLU A 80 -10.22 -10.64 15.09
C GLU A 80 -9.69 -11.14 13.73
N LEU A 81 -9.13 -12.37 13.71
CA LEU A 81 -8.64 -12.99 12.47
C LEU A 81 -9.78 -13.27 11.48
N ILE A 82 -10.93 -13.75 11.96
CA ILE A 82 -12.13 -13.96 11.14
C ILE A 82 -12.62 -12.62 10.58
N GLN A 83 -12.65 -11.55 11.39
CA GLN A 83 -13.05 -10.23 10.90
C GLN A 83 -12.10 -9.70 9.81
N GLY A 84 -10.78 -9.87 9.99
CA GLY A 84 -9.81 -9.55 8.95
C GLY A 84 -10.05 -10.33 7.65
N LEU A 85 -10.34 -11.64 7.76
CA LEU A 85 -10.69 -12.49 6.64
C LEU A 85 -11.98 -12.02 5.94
N GLU A 86 -13.00 -11.64 6.70
CA GLU A 86 -14.25 -11.11 6.15
C GLU A 86 -14.00 -9.84 5.33
N TYR A 87 -13.18 -8.91 5.81
CA TYR A 87 -12.81 -7.71 5.06
C TYR A 87 -12.04 -8.05 3.78
N MET A 88 -11.08 -8.98 3.84
CA MET A 88 -10.32 -9.41 2.66
C MET A 88 -11.23 -10.05 1.60
N MET A 89 -12.11 -10.94 2.03
CA MET A 89 -13.08 -11.59 1.16
C MET A 89 -14.08 -10.60 0.58
N ARG A 90 -14.55 -9.63 1.38
CA ARG A 90 -15.44 -8.55 0.92
C ARG A 90 -14.78 -7.74 -0.19
N LEU A 91 -13.52 -7.33 -0.01
CA LEU A 91 -12.78 -6.60 -1.04
C LEU A 91 -12.61 -7.43 -2.32
N ARG A 92 -12.21 -8.70 -2.20
CA ARG A 92 -12.06 -9.59 -3.37
C ARG A 92 -13.36 -9.74 -4.15
N ILE A 93 -14.48 -9.97 -3.46
CA ILE A 93 -15.81 -10.10 -4.07
C ILE A 93 -16.23 -8.78 -4.72
N PHE A 94 -15.98 -7.65 -4.05
CA PHE A 94 -16.25 -6.32 -4.58
C PHE A 94 -15.48 -6.09 -5.88
N ASP A 95 -14.16 -6.31 -5.88
CA ASP A 95 -13.30 -6.16 -7.06
C ASP A 95 -13.76 -7.01 -8.25
N ASP A 96 -14.14 -8.27 -8.00
CA ASP A 96 -14.66 -9.17 -9.03
C ASP A 96 -15.98 -8.71 -9.63
N ARG A 97 -16.84 -8.04 -8.85
CA ARG A 97 -18.10 -7.48 -9.35
C ARG A 97 -17.85 -6.20 -10.14
N MET A 98 -16.99 -5.33 -9.65
CA MET A 98 -16.69 -4.06 -10.29
C MET A 98 -15.96 -4.24 -11.62
N ILE A 99 -15.01 -5.18 -11.72
CA ILE A 99 -14.34 -5.46 -13.00
C ILE A 99 -15.32 -6.04 -14.03
N LYS A 100 -16.32 -6.84 -13.62
CA LYS A 100 -17.38 -7.33 -14.51
C LYS A 100 -18.25 -6.17 -15.01
N MET A 101 -18.60 -5.23 -14.13
CA MET A 101 -19.35 -4.03 -14.52
C MET A 101 -18.57 -3.19 -15.54
N GLN A 102 -17.27 -2.99 -15.31
CA GLN A 102 -16.38 -2.29 -16.24
C GLN A 102 -16.34 -2.97 -17.62
N ARG A 103 -16.19 -4.31 -17.67
CA ARG A 103 -16.19 -5.07 -18.93
C ARG A 103 -17.52 -5.00 -19.69
N THR A 104 -18.63 -4.79 -18.99
CA THR A 104 -19.95 -4.58 -19.60
C THR A 104 -20.26 -3.12 -19.93
N GLY A 105 -19.28 -2.21 -19.81
CA GLY A 105 -19.44 -0.79 -20.12
C GLY A 105 -20.26 0.00 -19.09
N LYS A 106 -20.57 -0.59 -17.93
CA LYS A 106 -21.31 0.08 -16.84
C LYS A 106 -20.43 1.02 -16.00
N LEU A 107 -19.12 0.82 -16.06
CA LEU A 107 -18.10 1.68 -15.44
C LEU A 107 -17.07 2.04 -16.51
N SER A 108 -16.55 3.27 -16.46
CA SER A 108 -15.51 3.71 -17.37
C SER A 108 -14.15 3.07 -17.06
N PHE A 109 -13.84 2.90 -15.76
CA PHE A 109 -12.55 2.43 -15.29
C PHE A 109 -12.70 1.66 -13.96
N TYR A 110 -11.82 0.68 -13.73
CA TYR A 110 -11.72 0.01 -12.43
C TYR A 110 -10.35 -0.64 -12.24
N MET A 111 -9.84 -0.67 -11.01
CA MET A 111 -8.59 -1.32 -10.62
C MET A 111 -8.83 -2.31 -9.50
N ARG A 112 -8.19 -3.47 -9.59
CA ARG A 112 -8.27 -4.52 -8.57
C ARG A 112 -7.05 -4.47 -7.66
N SER A 113 -7.23 -4.94 -6.43
CA SER A 113 -6.17 -5.13 -5.42
C SER A 113 -6.00 -6.62 -5.10
N PHE A 114 -6.24 -7.49 -6.08
CA PHE A 114 -6.18 -8.95 -5.92
C PHE A 114 -4.78 -9.39 -5.51
N GLY A 115 -4.68 -10.13 -4.40
CA GLY A 115 -3.41 -10.56 -3.80
C GLY A 115 -2.82 -9.55 -2.81
N GLU A 116 -3.36 -8.33 -2.75
CA GLU A 116 -2.90 -7.25 -1.87
C GLU A 116 -3.92 -6.93 -0.76
N GLU A 117 -5.01 -7.71 -0.63
CA GLU A 117 -6.14 -7.36 0.22
C GLU A 117 -5.73 -7.20 1.70
N ALA A 118 -4.85 -8.08 2.18
CA ALA A 118 -4.39 -8.10 3.56
C ALA A 118 -3.64 -6.82 3.97
N VAL A 119 -2.89 -6.19 3.05
CA VAL A 119 -1.93 -5.14 3.36
C VAL A 119 -2.61 -3.95 4.03
N ALA A 120 -3.55 -3.32 3.31
CA ALA A 120 -4.25 -2.14 3.83
C ALA A 120 -5.24 -2.49 4.94
N ILE A 121 -5.89 -3.65 4.85
CA ILE A 121 -6.93 -4.08 5.78
C ILE A 121 -6.32 -4.30 7.16
N ALA A 122 -5.29 -5.14 7.26
CA ALA A 122 -4.65 -5.46 8.53
C ALA A 122 -4.02 -4.21 9.17
N GLN A 123 -3.36 -3.37 8.36
CA GLN A 123 -2.80 -2.12 8.86
C GLN A 123 -3.88 -1.16 9.37
N THR A 124 -5.00 -1.03 8.67
CA THR A 124 -6.10 -0.17 9.13
C THR A 124 -6.79 -0.73 10.37
N MET A 125 -6.87 -2.05 10.53
CA MET A 125 -7.40 -2.68 11.75
C MET A 125 -6.52 -2.42 12.96
N ALA A 126 -5.21 -2.23 12.76
CA ALA A 126 -4.26 -1.90 13.81
C ALA A 126 -4.20 -0.39 14.13
N LEU A 127 -4.96 0.45 13.42
CA LEU A 127 -5.02 1.90 13.63
C LEU A 127 -6.23 2.30 14.45
N GLU A 128 -6.10 3.41 15.16
CA GLU A 128 -7.20 4.04 15.86
C GLU A 128 -8.07 4.84 14.89
N ASN A 129 -9.33 5.11 15.27
CA ASN A 129 -10.28 5.83 14.41
C ASN A 129 -9.89 7.27 14.09
N GLN A 130 -9.06 7.89 14.93
CA GLN A 130 -8.52 9.23 14.70
C GLN A 130 -7.33 9.27 13.73
N ASP A 131 -6.74 8.12 13.38
CA ASP A 131 -5.57 8.10 12.49
C ASP A 131 -5.94 8.42 11.04
N TRP A 132 -5.08 9.16 10.37
CA TRP A 132 -5.27 9.58 8.99
C TRP A 132 -4.75 8.53 8.01
N VAL A 133 -5.57 8.23 7.00
CA VAL A 133 -5.29 7.23 5.96
C VAL A 133 -5.00 7.96 4.64
N PHE A 134 -3.78 7.82 4.13
CA PHE A 134 -3.28 8.37 2.86
C PHE A 134 -3.01 7.26 1.83
N PRO A 135 -4.05 6.76 1.14
CA PRO A 135 -3.97 5.57 0.31
C PRO A 135 -3.47 5.89 -1.10
N SER A 136 -2.94 4.88 -1.77
CA SER A 136 -2.95 4.86 -3.24
C SER A 136 -4.30 4.32 -3.74
N TYR A 137 -4.46 4.18 -5.06
CA TYR A 137 -5.64 3.59 -5.66
C TYR A 137 -5.81 2.07 -5.40
N ARG A 138 -4.84 1.38 -4.77
CA ARG A 138 -4.88 -0.06 -4.43
C ARG A 138 -5.20 -0.38 -2.96
N GLN A 139 -5.63 0.60 -2.17
CA GLN A 139 -6.02 0.38 -0.77
C GLN A 139 -7.51 0.64 -0.47
N PRO A 140 -8.47 0.25 -1.35
CA PRO A 140 -9.90 0.48 -1.10
C PRO A 140 -10.41 -0.29 0.13
N GLY A 141 -9.75 -1.40 0.52
CA GLY A 141 -10.13 -2.22 1.68
C GLY A 141 -10.07 -1.49 3.02
N ALA A 142 -9.21 -0.48 3.16
CA ALA A 142 -9.14 0.36 4.37
C ALA A 142 -10.48 1.05 4.67
N GLN A 143 -11.29 1.33 3.63
CA GLN A 143 -12.59 1.96 3.80
C GLN A 143 -13.61 1.02 4.45
N PHE A 144 -13.54 -0.29 4.18
CA PHE A 144 -14.42 -1.26 4.84
C PHE A 144 -14.12 -1.37 6.33
N VAL A 145 -12.83 -1.34 6.70
CA VAL A 145 -12.40 -1.31 8.11
C VAL A 145 -12.92 -0.04 8.80
N ARG A 146 -12.92 1.10 8.10
CA ARG A 146 -13.49 2.37 8.56
C ARG A 146 -15.03 2.44 8.46
N GLY A 147 -15.72 1.33 8.18
CA GLY A 147 -17.17 1.25 8.19
C GLY A 147 -17.87 1.84 6.96
N ARG A 148 -17.14 2.16 5.88
CA ARG A 148 -17.77 2.60 4.62
C ARG A 148 -18.53 1.45 3.98
N ASP A 149 -19.77 1.71 3.58
CA ASP A 149 -20.60 0.72 2.92
C ASP A 149 -20.24 0.56 1.43
N MET A 150 -20.52 -0.63 0.88
CA MET A 150 -20.25 -0.94 -0.53
C MET A 150 -21.06 -0.11 -1.50
N VAL A 151 -22.29 0.29 -1.15
CA VAL A 151 -23.18 1.05 -2.05
C VAL A 151 -22.59 2.42 -2.30
N SER A 152 -22.11 3.11 -1.27
CA SER A 152 -21.42 4.39 -1.38
C SER A 152 -20.17 4.30 -2.25
N MET A 153 -19.40 3.21 -2.16
CA MET A 153 -18.23 3.00 -3.02
C MET A 153 -18.63 2.71 -4.48
N ILE A 154 -19.71 1.96 -4.71
CA ILE A 154 -20.24 1.70 -6.06
C ILE A 154 -20.77 2.99 -6.68
N CYS A 155 -21.51 3.81 -5.93
CA CYS A 155 -22.03 5.10 -6.38
C CYS A 155 -20.92 6.02 -6.87
N HIS A 156 -19.80 6.05 -6.14
CA HIS A 156 -18.60 6.75 -6.57
C HIS A 156 -18.05 6.25 -7.91
N CYS A 157 -17.90 4.94 -8.09
CA CYS A 157 -17.40 4.38 -9.34
C CYS A 157 -18.36 4.59 -10.53
N ILE A 158 -19.67 4.64 -10.30
CA ILE A 158 -20.66 4.93 -11.34
C ILE A 158 -20.68 6.44 -11.66
N GLY A 159 -20.35 7.30 -10.68
CA GLY A 159 -20.48 8.75 -10.80
C GLY A 159 -21.94 9.21 -10.83
N ASN A 160 -22.81 8.55 -10.06
CA ASN A 160 -24.24 8.84 -10.02
C ASN A 160 -24.55 10.03 -9.06
N THR A 161 -25.84 10.30 -8.85
CA THR A 161 -26.32 11.38 -7.97
C THR A 161 -25.96 11.19 -6.49
N GLU A 162 -25.68 9.95 -6.08
CA GLU A 162 -25.30 9.58 -4.71
C GLU A 162 -23.79 9.53 -4.51
N ASP A 163 -22.99 9.85 -5.55
CA ASP A 163 -21.54 9.98 -5.41
C ASP A 163 -21.20 11.19 -4.52
N ASN A 164 -20.46 10.93 -3.43
CA ASN A 164 -20.06 11.95 -2.48
C ASN A 164 -19.15 13.03 -3.07
N VAL A 165 -18.53 12.78 -4.23
CA VAL A 165 -17.77 13.77 -5.01
C VAL A 165 -18.48 14.26 -6.28
N ARG A 166 -19.74 13.90 -6.48
CA ARG A 166 -20.62 14.40 -7.55
C ARG A 166 -20.05 14.18 -8.96
N GLY A 167 -19.43 13.03 -9.21
CA GLY A 167 -18.86 12.64 -10.50
C GLY A 167 -17.62 13.44 -10.91
N ARG A 168 -17.00 14.20 -9.99
CA ARG A 168 -15.85 15.06 -10.30
C ARG A 168 -14.52 14.31 -10.36
N GLN A 169 -14.50 13.09 -9.85
CA GLN A 169 -13.31 12.25 -9.79
C GLN A 169 -13.48 11.02 -10.69
N MET A 170 -12.36 10.50 -11.17
CA MET A 170 -12.34 9.23 -11.88
C MET A 170 -12.78 8.10 -10.93
N PRO A 171 -13.45 7.03 -11.42
CA PRO A 171 -13.69 5.85 -10.60
C PRO A 171 -12.42 5.35 -9.91
N VAL A 172 -12.55 4.84 -8.68
CA VAL A 172 -11.46 4.40 -7.79
C VAL A 172 -10.72 5.55 -7.08
N HIS A 173 -10.96 6.82 -7.43
CA HIS A 173 -10.46 7.96 -6.65
C HIS A 173 -11.36 8.28 -5.45
N TYR A 174 -11.49 7.29 -4.58
CA TYR A 174 -12.32 7.40 -3.40
C TYR A 174 -11.84 8.51 -2.46
N THR A 175 -12.79 9.09 -1.74
CA THR A 175 -12.56 9.93 -0.56
C THR A 175 -13.63 9.59 0.48
N TYR A 176 -13.25 9.51 1.75
CA TYR A 176 -14.18 9.25 2.83
C TYR A 176 -13.76 10.00 4.09
N LYS A 177 -14.34 11.20 4.25
CA LYS A 177 -13.96 12.14 5.31
C LYS A 177 -14.22 11.57 6.71
N GLU A 178 -15.36 10.92 6.90
CA GLU A 178 -15.79 10.37 8.18
C GLU A 178 -14.85 9.24 8.63
N GLY A 179 -14.35 8.43 7.68
CA GLY A 179 -13.33 7.41 7.94
C GLY A 179 -11.88 7.91 7.89
N ARG A 180 -11.65 9.23 7.82
CA ARG A 180 -10.32 9.86 7.69
C ARG A 180 -9.47 9.31 6.53
N PHE A 181 -10.15 8.90 5.47
CA PHE A 181 -9.54 8.44 4.22
C PHE A 181 -9.43 9.64 3.27
N ILE A 182 -8.22 10.14 3.06
CA ILE A 182 -7.96 11.30 2.22
C ILE A 182 -8.39 11.03 0.77
N SER A 183 -8.69 12.08 0.03
CA SER A 183 -9.00 11.97 -1.40
C SER A 183 -7.81 11.41 -2.16
N ILE A 184 -8.03 10.33 -2.89
CA ILE A 184 -7.05 9.78 -3.83
C ILE A 184 -6.86 10.76 -5.01
N SER A 185 -5.63 10.80 -5.54
CA SER A 185 -5.25 11.56 -6.72
C SER A 185 -4.55 10.65 -7.75
N SER A 186 -4.69 10.97 -9.04
CA SER A 186 -3.98 10.23 -10.11
C SER A 186 -2.45 10.38 -10.09
N PRO A 187 -1.89 11.58 -9.83
CA PRO A 187 -0.44 11.74 -9.68
C PRO A 187 0.08 10.81 -8.59
N VAL A 188 1.01 9.94 -8.97
CA VAL A 188 1.54 8.91 -8.09
C VAL A 188 2.57 9.50 -7.12
N GLY A 189 2.49 9.10 -5.85
CA GLY A 189 3.49 9.43 -4.82
C GLY A 189 3.18 10.69 -4.02
N THR A 190 2.38 11.61 -4.54
CA THR A 190 2.10 12.91 -3.90
C THR A 190 1.50 12.78 -2.49
N GLN A 191 0.68 11.76 -2.26
CA GLN A 191 0.08 11.49 -0.96
C GLN A 191 1.10 11.11 0.12
N PHE A 192 2.29 10.66 -0.27
CA PHE A 192 3.31 10.17 0.65
C PHE A 192 3.95 11.33 1.42
N SER A 193 4.38 12.38 0.71
CA SER A 193 4.91 13.61 1.31
C SER A 193 3.82 14.40 2.04
N GLN A 194 2.58 14.40 1.51
CA GLN A 194 1.43 15.02 2.17
C GLN A 194 1.11 14.38 3.53
N ALA A 195 1.18 13.05 3.63
CA ALA A 195 0.98 12.34 4.90
C ALA A 195 1.99 12.76 5.97
N VAL A 196 3.26 12.94 5.59
CA VAL A 196 4.30 13.46 6.50
C VAL A 196 3.94 14.87 6.97
N GLY A 197 3.48 15.73 6.06
CA GLY A 197 3.03 17.08 6.40
C GLY A 197 1.86 17.11 7.40
N VAL A 198 0.87 16.23 7.22
CA VAL A 198 -0.25 16.11 8.17
C VAL A 198 0.21 15.52 9.51
N ALA A 199 1.10 14.53 9.50
CA ALA A 199 1.68 13.98 10.73
C ALA A 199 2.45 15.06 11.52
N MET A 200 3.22 15.91 10.83
CA MET A 200 3.89 17.07 11.44
C MET A 200 2.86 18.04 12.04
N ALA A 201 1.74 18.29 11.36
CA ALA A 201 0.68 19.14 11.86
C ALA A 201 -0.02 18.57 13.09
N SER A 202 -0.24 17.25 13.15
CA SER A 202 -0.80 16.55 14.32
C SER A 202 0.17 16.61 15.51
N ALA A 203 1.46 16.38 15.28
CA ALA A 203 2.50 16.52 16.30
C ALA A 203 2.60 17.97 16.84
N TYR A 204 2.58 18.97 15.95
CA TYR A 204 2.59 20.38 16.33
C TYR A 204 1.39 20.76 17.20
N GLN A 205 0.21 20.20 16.88
CA GLN A 205 -1.02 20.39 17.66
C GLN A 205 -1.11 19.48 18.90
N LYS A 206 -0.11 18.65 19.17
CA LYS A 206 -0.09 17.67 20.27
C LYS A 206 -1.30 16.73 20.26
N LYS A 207 -1.72 16.30 19.06
CA LYS A 207 -2.79 15.31 18.89
C LYS A 207 -2.23 13.90 19.00
N ASP A 208 -3.00 13.03 19.60
CA ASP A 208 -2.74 11.59 19.64
C ASP A 208 -3.26 10.92 18.36
N GLU A 209 -2.59 11.21 17.25
CA GLU A 209 -2.95 10.76 15.90
C GLU A 209 -1.67 10.37 15.13
N VAL A 210 -1.74 9.27 14.39
CA VAL A 210 -0.75 8.83 13.41
C VAL A 210 -1.28 9.06 12.00
N CYS A 211 -0.37 9.30 11.04
CA CYS A 211 -0.71 9.20 9.61
C CYS A 211 -0.11 7.94 9.02
N ILE A 212 -0.88 7.21 8.23
CA ILE A 212 -0.39 6.07 7.44
C ILE A 212 -0.49 6.40 5.95
N SER A 213 0.54 6.07 5.18
CA SER A 213 0.55 6.28 3.73
C SER A 213 1.08 5.08 2.97
N TRP A 214 0.61 4.88 1.74
CA TRP A 214 1.04 3.78 0.87
C TRP A 214 1.47 4.30 -0.50
N LEU A 215 2.49 3.69 -1.07
CA LEU A 215 2.82 3.78 -2.50
C LEU A 215 3.34 2.43 -3.02
N GLY A 216 3.32 2.23 -4.33
CA GLY A 216 3.85 1.02 -4.97
C GLY A 216 5.36 1.09 -5.27
N ASP A 217 5.99 -0.05 -5.54
CA ASP A 217 7.40 -0.17 -5.94
C ASP A 217 7.78 0.81 -7.06
N GLY A 218 7.13 0.80 -8.22
CA GLY A 218 7.47 1.78 -9.27
C GLY A 218 7.20 3.25 -8.89
N THR A 219 6.35 3.51 -7.89
CA THR A 219 6.13 4.88 -7.39
C THR A 219 7.26 5.35 -6.47
N SER A 220 8.07 4.44 -5.91
CA SER A 220 9.23 4.83 -5.09
C SER A 220 10.33 5.53 -5.90
N ALA A 221 10.26 5.47 -7.23
CA ALA A 221 11.14 6.24 -8.12
C ALA A 221 10.71 7.72 -8.27
N GLN A 222 9.55 8.12 -7.74
CA GLN A 222 9.10 9.52 -7.77
C GLN A 222 9.79 10.36 -6.69
N GLY A 223 9.95 11.66 -6.96
CA GLY A 223 10.59 12.60 -6.02
C GLY A 223 9.91 12.64 -4.64
N ASP A 224 8.57 12.53 -4.60
CA ASP A 224 7.79 12.56 -3.36
C ASP A 224 8.12 11.41 -2.40
N TYR A 225 8.57 10.25 -2.89
CA TYR A 225 9.09 9.19 -2.02
C TYR A 225 10.31 9.67 -1.24
N HIS A 226 11.29 10.24 -1.94
CA HIS A 226 12.50 10.78 -1.32
C HIS A 226 12.18 11.94 -0.36
N TYR A 227 11.29 12.86 -0.77
CA TYR A 227 10.90 13.99 0.07
C TYR A 227 10.22 13.55 1.37
N ALA A 228 9.32 12.58 1.30
CA ALA A 228 8.65 12.03 2.47
C ALA A 228 9.66 11.41 3.46
N LEU A 229 10.59 10.58 2.98
CA LEU A 229 11.62 9.97 3.82
C LEU A 229 12.52 11.02 4.48
N ASN A 230 13.00 11.98 3.69
CA ASN A 230 13.89 13.04 4.18
C ASN A 230 13.22 13.92 5.24
N PHE A 231 11.95 14.30 5.04
CA PHE A 231 11.21 15.07 6.03
C PHE A 231 10.87 14.23 7.27
N ALA A 232 10.45 12.97 7.09
CA ALA A 232 10.15 12.08 8.20
C ALA A 232 11.39 11.81 9.07
N SER A 233 12.55 11.59 8.48
CA SER A 233 13.80 11.37 9.23
C SER A 233 14.27 12.62 9.99
N THR A 234 14.05 13.80 9.40
CA THR A 234 14.48 15.08 9.98
C THR A 234 13.57 15.54 11.11
N PHE A 235 12.25 15.53 10.88
CA PHE A 235 11.27 16.09 11.81
C PHE A 235 10.66 15.05 12.75
N LYS A 236 10.87 13.76 12.49
CA LYS A 236 10.36 12.62 13.28
C LYS A 236 8.85 12.72 13.61
N PRO A 237 7.97 13.02 12.64
CA PRO A 237 6.53 13.04 12.89
C PRO A 237 5.96 11.62 13.04
N PRO A 238 4.76 11.45 13.65
CA PRO A 238 4.11 10.16 13.81
C PRO A 238 3.52 9.66 12.49
N VAL A 239 4.35 9.02 11.65
CA VAL A 239 3.95 8.55 10.32
C VAL A 239 4.42 7.12 10.03
N ILE A 240 3.57 6.32 9.40
CA ILE A 240 3.88 5.00 8.87
C ILE A 240 3.93 5.09 7.34
N LEU A 241 5.12 4.85 6.78
CA LEU A 241 5.40 4.98 5.35
C LEU A 241 5.53 3.61 4.70
N ASN A 242 4.49 3.18 3.98
CA ASN A 242 4.41 1.84 3.41
C ASN A 242 4.77 1.82 1.93
N VAL A 243 5.68 0.92 1.57
CA VAL A 243 5.97 0.57 0.17
C VAL A 243 5.36 -0.80 -0.11
N VAL A 244 4.37 -0.84 -1.00
CA VAL A 244 3.72 -2.07 -1.45
C VAL A 244 4.47 -2.57 -2.68
N ASN A 245 5.45 -3.44 -2.46
CA ASN A 245 6.17 -4.09 -3.56
C ASN A 245 5.40 -5.31 -4.05
N ASN A 246 4.58 -5.12 -5.09
CA ASN A 246 3.88 -6.22 -5.76
C ASN A 246 4.63 -6.71 -7.02
N GLN A 247 5.92 -6.36 -7.11
CA GLN A 247 6.88 -6.71 -8.15
C GLN A 247 6.68 -5.99 -9.49
N TRP A 248 5.60 -5.21 -9.65
CA TRP A 248 5.21 -4.68 -10.95
C TRP A 248 4.57 -3.28 -10.90
N ALA A 249 5.14 -2.38 -11.71
CA ALA A 249 4.53 -1.11 -12.06
C ALA A 249 3.99 -1.15 -13.50
N ILE A 250 2.71 -1.51 -13.64
CA ILE A 250 1.99 -1.71 -14.92
C ILE A 250 2.60 -2.85 -15.76
N SER A 251 3.73 -2.60 -16.41
CA SER A 251 4.47 -3.57 -17.25
C SER A 251 5.97 -3.58 -16.96
N THR A 252 6.42 -2.75 -16.02
CA THR A 252 7.81 -2.65 -15.58
C THR A 252 8.00 -3.51 -14.33
N HIS A 253 8.99 -4.40 -14.38
CA HIS A 253 9.39 -5.18 -13.20
C HIS A 253 10.22 -4.32 -12.26
N ALA A 254 10.01 -4.52 -10.95
CA ALA A 254 10.71 -3.81 -9.87
C ALA A 254 12.22 -4.12 -9.82
#